data_AF-A0AA87AXT9-F1
#
_entry.id   AF-A0AA87AXT9-F1
#
_cell.length_a   1.000
_cell.length_b   1.000
_cell.length_c   1.000
_cell.angle_alpha   90.00
_cell.angle_beta   90.00
_cell.angle_gamma   90.00
#
_symmetry.space_group_name_H-M   'P 1'
#
loop_
_entity.id
_entity.type
_entity.pdbx_description
1 polymer ?
#
loop_
_entity_poly.entity_id
_entity_poly.type
_entity_poly.pdbx_seq_one_letter_code
_entity_poly.pdbx_strand_id
1 'polypeptide(L)' 'MRPLPREPEADPVDHIIAWHDGDSRAAIETLMEDIQHLRLQLALATAAMGKGFTRGWKPEADRK' A
#
# COMPACT_ATOMS: atom_id res chain seq x y z
N MET A 1 1.97 -26.15 -22.92
CA MET A 1 1.06 -25.93 -21.78
C MET A 1 -0.03 -24.98 -22.22
N ARG A 2 -1.31 -25.28 -21.95
CA ARG A 2 -2.42 -24.34 -22.15
C ARG A 2 -2.45 -23.43 -20.91
N PRO A 3 -2.42 -22.09 -21.05
CA PRO A 3 -2.58 -21.22 -19.90
C PRO A 3 -3.95 -21.47 -19.27
N LEU A 4 -3.99 -21.64 -17.94
CA LEU A 4 -5.23 -21.76 -17.20
C LEU A 4 -6.03 -20.46 -17.36
N PRO A 5 -7.38 -20.53 -17.36
CA PRO A 5 -8.20 -19.33 -17.30
C PRO A 5 -7.73 -18.49 -16.12
N ARG A 6 -7.36 -17.22 -16.37
CA ARG A 6 -7.19 -16.27 -15.28
C ARG A 6 -8.57 -16.09 -14.67
N GLU A 7 -8.78 -16.60 -13.46
CA GLU A 7 -9.94 -16.20 -12.66
C GLU A 7 -9.93 -14.67 -12.61
N PRO A 8 -11.10 -14.01 -12.75
CA PRO A 8 -11.16 -12.57 -12.59
C PRO A 8 -10.57 -12.24 -11.22
N GLU A 9 -9.44 -11.52 -11.23
CA GLU A 9 -8.80 -11.04 -10.02
C GLU A 9 -9.86 -10.24 -9.27
N ALA A 10 -10.23 -10.71 -8.08
CA ALA A 10 -11.30 -10.09 -7.30
C ALA A 10 -10.97 -8.61 -7.10
N ASP A 11 -11.95 -7.73 -7.28
CA ASP A 11 -11.74 -6.29 -7.10
C ASP A 11 -11.13 -6.06 -5.70
N PRO A 12 -9.92 -5.46 -5.60
CA PRO A 12 -9.28 -5.23 -4.32
C PRO A 12 -10.17 -4.46 -3.33
N VAL A 13 -11.05 -3.59 -3.83
CA VAL A 13 -12.01 -2.85 -3.01
C VAL A 13 -13.04 -3.79 -2.39
N ASP A 14 -13.68 -4.63 -3.21
CA ASP A 14 -14.65 -5.63 -2.75
C ASP A 14 -14.01 -6.61 -1.77
N HIS A 15 -12.75 -7.01 -2.02
CA HIS A 15 -12.01 -7.90 -1.15
C HIS A 15 -11.78 -7.29 0.24
N ILE A 16 -11.32 -6.03 0.30
CA ILE A 16 -11.10 -5.32 1.56
C ILE A 16 -12.42 -5.10 2.31
N ILE A 17 -13.49 -4.70 1.62
CA ILE A 17 -14.79 -4.53 2.27
C ILE A 17 -15.31 -5.86 2.83
N ALA A 18 -15.14 -6.96 2.09
CA ALA A 18 -15.52 -8.29 2.55
C ALA A 18 -14.68 -8.77 3.75
N TRP A 19 -13.41 -8.39 3.84
CA TRP A 19 -12.55 -8.68 5.00
C TRP A 19 -13.04 -7.99 6.28
N HIS A 20 -13.76 -6.86 6.14
CA HIS A 20 -14.41 -6.15 7.24
C HIS A 20 -15.91 -6.46 7.38
N ASP A 21 -16.35 -7.66 6.97
CA ASP A 21 -17.77 -8.09 7.08
C ASP A 21 -18.76 -7.14 6.39
N GLY A 22 -18.33 -6.42 5.35
CA GLY A 22 -19.13 -5.42 4.66
C GLY A 22 -19.08 -4.02 5.27
N ASP A 23 -18.40 -3.83 6.40
CA ASP A 23 -18.22 -2.51 7.01
C ASP A 23 -17.16 -1.70 6.25
N SER A 24 -17.65 -0.89 5.31
CA SER A 24 -16.80 -0.02 4.51
C SER A 24 -16.10 1.06 5.35
N ARG A 25 -16.66 1.47 6.49
CA ARG A 25 -16.03 2.48 7.36
C ARG A 25 -14.83 1.86 8.08
N ALA A 26 -15.00 0.68 8.69
CA ALA A 26 -13.91 -0.03 9.33
C ALA A 26 -12.76 -0.31 8.34
N ALA A 27 -13.10 -0.70 7.11
CA ALA A 27 -12.12 -0.88 6.03
C ALA A 27 -11.32 0.39 5.72
N ILE A 28 -11.99 1.54 5.60
CA ILE A 28 -11.33 2.83 5.35
C ILE A 28 -10.45 3.22 6.54
N GLU A 29 -10.91 3.03 7.77
CA GLU A 29 -10.14 3.32 8.99
C GLU A 29 -8.84 2.51 9.01
N THR A 30 -8.90 1.20 8.75
CA THR A 30 -7.70 0.36 8.67
C THR A 30 -6.75 0.79 7.55
N LEU A 31 -7.27 1.12 6.36
CA LEU A 31 -6.43 1.62 5.27
C LEU A 31 -5.74 2.95 5.61
N MET A 32 -6.43 3.84 6.33
CA MET A 32 -5.83 5.10 6.80
C MET A 32 -4.69 4.84 7.79
N GLU A 33 -4.85 3.89 8.71
CA GLU A 33 -3.80 3.47 9.65
C GLU A 33 -2.60 2.86 8.92
N ASP A 34 -2.85 1.97 7.96
CA ASP A 34 -1.81 1.35 7.14
C ASP A 34 -1.02 2.39 6.35
N ILE A 35 -1.70 3.37 5.73
CA ILE A 35 -1.03 4.47 5.03
C ILE A 35 -0.14 5.27 5.98
N GLN A 36 -0.63 5.59 7.18
CA GLN A 36 0.16 6.31 8.18
C GLN A 36 1.39 5.50 8.60
N HIS A 37 1.22 4.21 8.85
CA HIS A 37 2.31 3.29 9.18
C HIS A 37 3.37 3.23 8.08
N LEU A 38 2.95 3.02 6.83
CA LEU A 38 3.85 2.92 5.68
C LEU A 38 4.62 4.23 5.44
N ARG A 39 3.97 5.39 5.61
CA ARG A 39 4.64 6.69 5.52
C ARG A 39 5.71 6.86 6.59
N LEU A 40 5.45 6.39 7.82
CA LEU A 40 6.44 6.38 8.89
C LEU A 40 7.62 5.46 8.55
N GLN A 41 7.35 4.23 8.10
CA GLN A 41 8.40 3.28 7.68
C GLN A 41 9.27 3.86 6.56
N LEU A 42 8.64 4.50 5.57
CA LEU A 42 9.35 5.14 4.47
C LEU A 42 10.22 6.31 4.96
N ALA A 43 9.72 7.12 5.89
CA ALA A 43 10.50 8.21 6.47
C ALA A 43 11.72 7.69 7.24
N LEU A 44 11.54 6.64 8.05
CA LEU A 44 12.63 6.00 8.80
C LEU A 44 13.67 5.37 7.86
N ALA A 45 13.21 4.61 6.85
CA ALA A 45 14.10 4.01 5.86
C ALA A 45 14.88 5.10 5.09
N THR A 46 14.21 6.18 4.70
CA THR A 46 14.86 7.32 4.03
C THR A 46 15.87 8.03 4.93
N ALA A 47 15.60 8.16 6.23
CA ALA A 47 16.55 8.74 7.18
C ALA A 47 17.77 7.83 7.43
N ALA A 48 17.55 6.51 7.50
CA ALA A 48 18.61 5.51 7.66
C ALA A 48 19.48 5.37 6.40
N MET A 49 18.86 5.46 5.22
CA MET A 49 19.57 5.53 3.94
C MET A 49 20.18 6.94 3.77
N GLY A 50 21.42 7.12 4.23
CA GLY A 50 22.17 8.37 4.01
C GLY A 50 22.30 8.75 2.52
N LYS A 51 22.74 9.98 2.22
CA LYS A 51 22.86 10.53 0.84
C LYS A 51 23.60 9.62 -0.16
N GLY A 52 24.52 8.78 0.32
CA GLY A 52 25.37 7.93 -0.51
C GLY A 52 24.66 6.73 -1.14
N PHE A 53 23.67 6.12 -0.46
CA PHE A 53 23.03 4.88 -0.91
C PHE A 53 21.99 5.13 -2.02
N THR A 54 21.29 6.26 -1.96
CA THR A 54 20.27 6.65 -2.96
C THR A 54 20.76 7.67 -3.99
N ARG A 55 22.04 8.06 -3.94
CA ARG A 55 22.62 9.14 -4.78
C ARG A 55 21.80 10.45 -4.71
N GLY A 56 21.23 10.74 -3.54
CA GLY A 56 20.42 11.94 -3.32
C GLY A 56 18.96 11.86 -3.77
N TRP A 57 18.49 10.72 -4.30
CA TRP A 57 17.07 10.50 -4.56
C TRP A 57 16.28 10.45 -3.25
N LYS A 58 15.09 11.05 -3.25
CA LYS A 58 14.13 11.06 -2.14
C LYS A 58 12.75 10.65 -2.66
N PRO A 59 11.98 9.86 -1.89
CA PRO A 59 10.62 9.51 -2.26
C PRO A 59 9.72 10.76 -2.27
N GLU A 60 8.87 10.87 -3.29
CA GLU A 60 7.82 11.88 -3.42
C GLU A 60 6.52 11.27 -2.88
N ALA A 61 5.92 11.91 -1.87
CA ALA A 61 4.73 11.38 -1.20
C ALA A 61 3.42 11.76 -1.92
N ASP A 62 3.44 12.80 -2.74
CA ASP A 62 2.26 13.26 -3.48
C ASP A 62 2.08 12.45 -4.77
N ARG A 63 0.83 12.10 -5.05
CA ARG A 63 0.42 11.50 -6.32
C ARG A 63 -0.01 12.65 -7.25
N LYS A 64 0.55 12.72 -8.46
CA LYS A 64 0.14 13.67 -9.51
C LYS A 64 -1.21 13.31 -10.12
#